data_AF-K0B989-F1
#
_entry.id   AF-K0B989-F1
#
_cell.length_a   1.000
_cell.length_b   1.000
_cell.length_c   1.000
_cell.angle_alpha   90.00
_cell.angle_beta   90.00
_cell.angle_gamma   90.00
#
_symmetry.space_group_name_H-M   'P 1'
#
loop_
_entity.id
_entity.type
_entity.pdbx_description
1 polymer ?
#
loop_
_entity_poly.entity_id
_entity_poly.type
_entity_poly.pdbx_seq_one_letter_code
_entity_poly.pdbx_strand_id
1 'polypeptide(L)' 'MKSGLFGFLFAMWCLIIVGGGIVVLLLGPISISGFGELDWFISSLIKAIIALILVVIWILILSKIKNWMFKKEIKL' A
#
# COMPACT_ATOMS: atom_id res chain seq x y z
N MET A 1 -18.49 -3.50 -18.97
CA MET A 1 -19.12 -3.00 -17.73
C MET A 1 -19.03 -3.90 -16.50
N LYS A 2 -19.50 -5.16 -16.47
CA LYS A 2 -19.41 -5.99 -15.24
C LYS A 2 -17.99 -6.50 -14.94
N SER A 3 -17.28 -7.05 -15.94
CA SER A 3 -15.93 -7.63 -15.72
C SER A 3 -14.86 -6.62 -15.28
N GLY A 4 -14.88 -5.38 -15.78
CA GLY A 4 -13.91 -4.35 -15.38
C GLY A 4 -14.04 -3.94 -13.91
N LEU A 5 -15.27 -3.92 -13.37
CA LEU A 5 -15.54 -3.64 -11.96
C LEU A 5 -15.06 -4.79 -11.04
N PHE A 6 -15.32 -6.04 -11.42
CA PHE A 6 -14.83 -7.20 -10.67
C PHE A 6 -13.29 -7.30 -10.70
N GLY A 7 -12.67 -7.00 -11.83
CA GLY A 7 -11.21 -6.91 -11.93
C GLY A 7 -10.61 -5.81 -11.06
N PHE A 8 -11.28 -4.66 -10.96
CA PHE A 8 -10.86 -3.57 -10.08
C PHE A 8 -10.93 -3.96 -8.60
N LEU A 9 -12.05 -4.58 -8.21
CA LEU A 9 -12.26 -5.05 -6.84
C LEU A 9 -11.21 -6.10 -6.46
N PHE A 10 -10.94 -7.06 -7.35
CA PHE A 10 -9.94 -8.10 -7.12
C PHE A 10 -8.52 -7.52 -6.96
N ALA A 11 -8.15 -6.56 -7.81
CA ALA A 11 -6.86 -5.87 -7.72
C ALA A 11 -6.73 -5.10 -6.40
N MET A 12 -7.81 -4.45 -5.94
CA MET A 12 -7.84 -3.75 -4.66
C MET A 12 -7.64 -4.71 -3.48
N TRP A 13 -8.28 -5.87 -3.47
CA TRP A 13 -8.08 -6.89 -2.44
C TRP A 13 -6.65 -7.44 -2.43
N CYS A 14 -6.07 -7.72 -3.59
CA CYS A 14 -4.66 -8.14 -3.68
C CYS A 14 -3.72 -7.07 -3.12
N LEU A 15 -3.98 -5.80 -3.41
CA LEU A 15 -3.23 -4.67 -2.86
C LEU A 15 -3.31 -4.58 -1.33
N ILE A 16 -4.48 -4.85 -0.72
CA ILE A 16 -4.64 -4.93 0.75
C ILE A 16 -3.72 -6.00 1.33
N ILE A 17 -3.78 -7.21 0.77
CA ILE A 17 -3.04 -8.36 1.31
C ILE A 17 -1.54 -8.14 1.16
N VAL A 18 -1.11 -7.68 -0.01
CA VAL A 18 0.31 -7.41 -0.28
C VAL A 18 0.81 -6.26 0.58
N GLY A 19 0.08 -5.14 0.65
CA GLY A 19 0.46 -3.99 1.46
C GLY A 19 0.52 -4.32 2.95
N GLY A 20 -0.48 -5.04 3.47
CA GLY A 20 -0.51 -5.51 4.86
C GLY A 20 0.65 -6.47 5.17
N GLY A 21 0.92 -7.42 4.27
CA GLY A 21 2.05 -8.34 4.40
C GLY A 21 3.40 -7.61 4.43
N ILE A 22 3.60 -6.64 3.53
CA ILE A 22 4.81 -5.80 3.49
C ILE A 22 4.97 -5.02 4.80
N VAL A 23 3.88 -4.41 5.30
CA VAL A 23 3.89 -3.67 6.56
C VAL A 23 4.31 -4.56 7.73
N VAL A 24 3.73 -5.76 7.86
CA VAL A 24 4.06 -6.66 8.99
C VAL A 24 5.49 -7.18 8.88
N LEU A 25 5.94 -7.57 7.68
CA LEU A 25 7.28 -8.13 7.46
C LEU A 25 8.39 -7.09 7.59
N LEU A 26 8.15 -5.85 7.15
CA LEU A 26 9.15 -4.78 7.22
C LEU A 26 9.08 -4.04 8.56
N LEU A 27 7.89 -3.63 9.02
CA LEU A 27 7.76 -2.81 10.24
C LEU A 27 7.74 -3.63 11.53
N GLY A 28 7.41 -4.92 11.46
CA GLY A 28 7.44 -5.84 12.60
C GLY A 28 8.82 -5.94 13.25
N PRO A 29 9.87 -6.34 12.51
CA PRO A 29 11.22 -6.52 13.08
C PRO A 29 12.00 -5.22 13.27
N ILE A 30 11.49 -4.07 12.81
CA ILE A 30 12.17 -2.79 13.04
C ILE A 30 12.03 -2.41 14.52
N SER A 31 13.11 -2.59 15.26
CA SER A 31 13.32 -2.03 16.60
C SER A 31 14.61 -1.22 16.55
N ILE A 32 14.51 0.07 16.86
CA ILE A 32 15.67 0.95 16.96
C ILE A 32 16.13 0.94 18.41
N SER A 33 17.41 0.70 18.61
CA SER A 33 18.05 0.70 19.94
C SER A 33 19.29 1.58 19.85
N GLY A 34 19.41 2.58 20.74
CA GLY A 34 20.59 3.46 20.79
C GLY A 34 20.31 4.90 21.23
N PHE A 35 19.04 5.29 21.35
CA PHE A 35 18.59 6.61 21.78
C PHE A 35 17.92 6.60 23.17
N GLY A 36 17.96 5.47 23.90
CA GLY A 36 17.47 5.37 25.27
C GLY A 36 15.95 5.53 25.33
N GLU A 37 15.44 6.47 26.14
CA GLU A 37 14.00 6.71 26.29
C GLU A 37 13.31 7.17 24.99
N LEU A 38 14.04 7.63 23.98
CA LEU A 38 13.47 8.08 22.70
C LEU A 38 13.38 6.96 21.64
N ASP A 39 13.92 5.77 21.92
CA ASP A 39 13.96 4.65 20.97
C ASP A 39 12.56 4.26 20.47
N TRP A 40 11.57 4.24 21.36
CA TRP A 40 10.17 3.91 21.01
C TRP A 40 9.53 4.98 20.12
N PHE A 41 9.85 6.25 20.34
CA PHE A 41 9.28 7.38 19.61
C PHE A 41 9.82 7.41 18.18
N ILE A 42 11.14 7.31 18.02
CA ILE A 42 11.79 7.30 16.70
C ILE A 42 11.37 6.05 15.90
N SER A 43 11.30 4.88 16.55
CA SER A 43 10.81 3.66 15.91
C SER A 43 9.37 3.82 15.40
N SER A 44 8.48 4.40 16.20
CA SER A 44 7.09 4.64 15.79
C SER A 44 6.99 5.65 14.65
N LEU A 45 7.78 6.73 14.70
CA LEU A 45 7.80 7.77 13.67
C LEU A 45 8.21 7.22 12.30
N ILE A 46 9.30 6.43 12.26
CA ILE A 46 9.78 5.81 11.02
C ILE A 46 8.74 4.83 10.47
N LYS A 47 8.15 3.99 11.32
CA LYS A 47 7.08 3.08 10.93
C LYS A 47 5.89 3.83 10.31
N ALA A 48 5.48 4.95 10.92
CA ALA A 48 4.39 5.77 10.43
C ALA A 48 4.70 6.40 9.06
N ILE A 49 5.90 6.95 8.87
CA ILE A 49 6.32 7.54 7.59
C ILE A 49 6.33 6.49 6.48
N ILE A 50 6.88 5.31 6.74
CA ILE A 50 6.92 4.20 5.77
C ILE A 50 5.49 3.77 5.41
N ALA A 51 4.60 3.62 6.39
CA ALA A 51 3.20 3.29 6.16
C ALA A 51 2.51 4.34 5.27
N LEU A 52 2.76 5.63 5.52
CA LEU A 52 2.23 6.73 4.71
C LEU A 52 2.69 6.67 3.25
N ILE A 53 3.98 6.43 3.03
CA ILE A 53 4.55 6.26 1.67
C ILE A 53 3.88 5.08 0.96
N LEU A 54 3.67 3.98 1.68
CA LEU A 54 3.06 2.76 1.13
C LEU A 54 1.60 3.00 0.69
N VAL A 55 0.83 3.78 1.47
CA VAL A 55 -0.52 4.22 1.09
C VAL A 55 -0.49 5.06 -0.20
N VAL A 56 0.46 6.00 -0.32
CA VAL A 56 0.61 6.81 -1.53
C VAL A 56 0.92 5.93 -2.75
N ILE A 57 1.85 4.98 -2.62
CA ILE A 57 2.22 4.05 -3.68
C ILE A 57 1.01 3.26 -4.16
N TRP A 58 0.23 2.70 -3.24
CA TRP A 58 -1.00 2.01 -3.59
C TRP A 58 -1.93 2.91 -4.39
N ILE A 59 -2.21 4.14 -3.92
CA ILE A 59 -3.15 5.05 -4.59
C ILE A 59 -2.74 5.28 -6.05
N LEU A 60 -1.44 5.43 -6.29
CA LEU A 60 -0.88 5.56 -7.64
C LEU A 60 -1.11 4.29 -8.48
N ILE A 61 -0.93 3.10 -7.89
CA ILE A 61 -1.16 1.82 -8.56
C ILE A 61 -2.64 1.67 -8.92
N LEU A 62 -3.57 1.89 -7.98
CA LEU A 62 -5.01 1.84 -8.27
C LEU A 62 -5.43 2.86 -9.33
N SER A 63 -4.88 4.07 -9.28
CA SER A 63 -5.16 5.12 -10.26
C SER A 63 -4.73 4.69 -11.67
N LYS A 64 -3.53 4.11 -11.81
CA LYS A 64 -3.05 3.56 -13.08
C LYS A 64 -3.91 2.40 -13.57
N ILE A 65 -4.24 1.43 -12.70
CA ILE A 65 -5.06 0.27 -13.06
C ILE A 65 -6.46 0.72 -13.52
N LYS A 66 -7.08 1.66 -12.81
CA LYS A 66 -8.36 2.27 -13.21
C LYS A 66 -8.26 2.85 -14.61
N ASN A 67 -7.26 3.70 -14.86
CA ASN A 67 -7.08 4.34 -16.17
C ASN A 67 -6.86 3.31 -17.30
N TRP A 68 -6.11 2.24 -17.03
CA TRP A 68 -5.87 1.17 -17.99
C TRP A 68 -7.12 0.36 -18.32
N MET A 69 -7.91 -0.03 -17.32
CA MET A 69 -9.12 -0.82 -17.57
C MET A 69 -10.23 0.01 -18.22
N PHE A 70 -10.39 1.29 -17.83
CA PHE A 70 -11.42 2.15 -18.40
C PHE A 70 -11.07 2.65 -19.81
N LYS A 71 -9.79 2.86 -20.16
CA LYS A 71 -9.41 3.16 -21.55
C LYS A 71 -9.65 1.99 -22.51
N LYS A 72 -9.59 0.74 -22.03
CA LYS A 72 -9.88 -0.44 -22.86
C LYS A 72 -11.37 -0.60 -23.17
N GLU A 73 -12.28 -0.16 -22.31
CA GLU A 73 -13.73 -0.25 -22.59
C GLU A 73 -14.23 0.87 -23.55
N ILE A 74 -13.55 2.01 -23.69
CA ILE A 74 -13.98 3.13 -24.57
C ILE A 74 -13.61 2.89 -26.04
N LYS A 75 -12.81 1.85 -26.35
CA LYS A 75 -12.27 1.61 -27.70
C LYS A 75 -12.97 0.48 -28.49
N LEU A 76 -14.14 0.04 -28.04
CA LEU A 76 -15.00 -0.92 -28.75
C LEU A 76 -16.20 -0.20 -29.37
#